data_AF-A0A7J4LGF8-F1
#
_entry.id   AF-A0A7J4LGF8-F1
#
_cell.length_a   1.000
_cell.length_b   1.000
_cell.length_c   1.000
_cell.angle_alpha   90.00
_cell.angle_beta   90.00
_cell.angle_gamma   90.00
#
_symmetry.space_group_name_H-M   'P 1'
#
loop_
_entity.id
_entity.type
_entity.pdbx_description
1 polymer ?
#
loop_
_entity_poly.entity_id
_entity_poly.type
_entity_poly.pdbx_seq_one_letter_code
_entity_poly.pdbx_strand_id
1 'polypeptide(L)'
;MTQQETYAEKLTRLAKERKSIICVGLDPEIDKIPLHGEIEDVVFTFYRNILQAMIDENVKPAIVKPNYAFYFQHGFEGLKALQRIVGFCHENDIPIILDAKVGDINKTAQAYAKGIFDWLKVDAVTVNAYMGRDVLEPFFPYCREGKGVYGLLKTSNESSGELQDLELKDGKKVYLAAADILAGIYSKKEVTSGS
;
A
#
# COMPACT_ATOMS: atom_id res chain seq x y z
N MET A 1 29.58 2.71 1.70
CA MET A 1 28.28 2.09 1.37
C MET A 1 27.28 3.23 1.22
N THR A 2 26.75 3.45 0.02
CA THR A 2 25.68 4.43 -0.19
C THR A 2 24.44 3.95 0.54
N GLN A 3 23.88 4.80 1.39
CA GLN A 3 22.64 4.49 2.11
C GLN A 3 21.52 4.30 1.08
N GLN A 4 20.80 3.18 1.17
CA GLN A 4 19.67 2.89 0.28
C GLN A 4 18.57 3.94 0.49
N GLU A 5 18.02 4.49 -0.60
CA GLU A 5 16.90 5.43 -0.57
C GLU A 5 15.70 4.78 0.13
N THR A 6 15.12 5.46 1.12
CA THR A 6 13.92 4.98 1.80
C THR A 6 12.69 5.10 0.91
N TYR A 7 11.64 4.35 1.20
CA TYR A 7 10.35 4.46 0.50
C TYR A 7 9.81 5.90 0.47
N ALA A 8 9.88 6.61 1.59
CA ALA A 8 9.37 7.97 1.72
C ALA A 8 10.20 8.97 0.90
N GLU A 9 11.53 8.80 0.85
CA GLU A 9 12.42 9.61 0.02
C GLU A 9 12.14 9.38 -1.46
N LYS A 10 12.04 8.11 -1.90
CA LYS A 10 11.66 7.73 -3.27
C LYS A 10 10.34 8.39 -3.68
N LEU A 11 9.29 8.24 -2.87
CA LEU A 11 7.98 8.81 -3.17
C LEU A 11 8.01 10.34 -3.22
N THR A 12 8.72 10.99 -2.30
CA THR A 12 8.88 12.45 -2.27
C THR A 12 9.60 12.96 -3.51
N ARG A 13 10.68 12.28 -3.91
CA ARG A 13 11.44 12.60 -5.12
C ARG A 13 10.56 12.48 -6.36
N LEU A 14 9.88 11.35 -6.54
CA LEU A 14 9.00 11.12 -7.68
C LEU A 14 7.85 12.13 -7.74
N ALA A 15 7.24 12.47 -6.60
CA ALA A 15 6.19 13.47 -6.55
C ALA A 15 6.66 14.85 -7.01
N LYS A 16 7.90 15.24 -6.64
CA LYS A 16 8.52 16.49 -7.10
C LYS A 16 8.86 16.46 -8.59
N GLU A 17 9.51 15.40 -9.05
CA GLU A 17 9.88 15.22 -10.47
C GLU A 17 8.65 15.25 -11.38
N ARG A 18 7.57 14.58 -10.97
CA ARG A 18 6.30 14.47 -11.73
C ARG A 18 5.37 15.65 -11.53
N LYS A 19 5.69 16.56 -10.59
CA LYS A 19 4.83 17.67 -10.17
C LYS A 19 3.41 17.20 -9.82
N SER A 20 3.32 16.04 -9.18
CA SER A 20 2.07 15.37 -8.89
C SER A 20 2.16 14.66 -7.55
N ILE A 21 1.11 14.77 -6.76
CA ILE A 21 0.90 13.96 -5.54
C ILE A 21 -0.24 12.95 -5.75
N ILE A 22 -0.69 12.77 -6.99
CA ILE A 22 -1.86 11.95 -7.31
C ILE A 22 -1.54 10.48 -7.02
N CYS A 23 -2.42 9.87 -6.24
CA CYS A 23 -2.51 8.44 -6.02
C CYS A 23 -3.70 7.89 -6.81
N VAL A 24 -3.44 7.07 -7.84
CA VAL A 24 -4.50 6.50 -8.68
C VAL A 24 -4.96 5.18 -8.09
N GLY A 25 -6.26 5.07 -7.78
CA GLY A 25 -6.87 3.80 -7.38
C GLY A 25 -7.05 2.85 -8.56
N LEU A 26 -6.74 1.57 -8.37
CA LEU A 26 -6.89 0.54 -9.39
C LEU A 26 -7.84 -0.54 -8.84
N ASP A 27 -9.12 -0.20 -8.72
CA ASP A 27 -10.13 -1.02 -8.04
C ASP A 27 -11.13 -1.56 -9.08
N PRO A 28 -10.87 -2.73 -9.73
CA PRO A 28 -11.65 -3.19 -10.88
C PRO A 28 -13.10 -3.53 -10.51
N GLU A 29 -14.04 -2.73 -11.02
CA GLU A 29 -15.45 -3.06 -11.11
C GLU A 29 -15.72 -3.66 -12.49
N ILE A 30 -15.68 -4.99 -12.61
CA ILE A 30 -15.69 -5.70 -13.91
C ILE A 30 -16.85 -5.28 -14.81
N ASP A 31 -18.06 -5.10 -14.25
CA ASP A 31 -19.25 -4.69 -15.00
C ASP A 31 -19.15 -3.29 -15.62
N LYS A 32 -18.19 -2.47 -15.18
CA LYS A 32 -17.92 -1.13 -15.70
C LYS A 32 -16.75 -1.08 -16.69
N ILE A 33 -16.00 -2.17 -16.84
CA ILE A 33 -14.85 -2.24 -17.75
C ILE A 33 -15.37 -2.57 -19.16
N PRO A 34 -15.11 -1.74 -20.18
CA PRO A 34 -15.61 -1.94 -21.54
C PRO A 34 -14.75 -2.94 -22.34
N LEU A 35 -14.36 -4.05 -21.70
CA LEU A 35 -13.59 -5.15 -22.30
C LEU A 35 -14.25 -6.47 -21.92
N HIS A 36 -14.06 -7.48 -22.76
CA HIS A 36 -14.60 -8.82 -22.55
C HIS A 36 -13.49 -9.86 -22.68
N GLY A 37 -13.58 -10.95 -21.91
CA GLY A 37 -12.59 -12.02 -21.88
C GLY A 37 -12.36 -12.55 -20.48
N GLU A 38 -11.25 -13.25 -20.30
CA GLU A 38 -10.81 -13.75 -19.00
C GLU A 38 -10.48 -12.59 -18.06
N ILE A 39 -10.82 -12.75 -16.77
CA ILE A 39 -10.65 -11.68 -15.78
C ILE A 39 -9.21 -11.18 -15.71
N GLU A 40 -8.24 -12.09 -15.79
CA GLU A 40 -6.82 -11.73 -15.77
C GLU A 40 -6.48 -10.70 -16.87
N ASP A 41 -6.86 -11.01 -18.11
CA ASP A 41 -6.56 -10.18 -19.28
C ASP A 41 -7.41 -8.92 -19.34
N VAL A 42 -8.68 -8.99 -18.95
CA VAL A 42 -9.59 -7.83 -18.91
C VAL A 42 -9.04 -6.78 -17.94
N VAL A 43 -8.75 -7.18 -16.70
CA VAL A 43 -8.29 -6.27 -15.65
C VAL A 43 -6.90 -5.72 -15.99
N PHE A 44 -5.96 -6.58 -16.41
CA PHE A 44 -4.62 -6.13 -16.78
C PHE A 44 -4.66 -5.16 -17.95
N THR A 45 -5.34 -5.53 -19.06
CA THR A 45 -5.40 -4.70 -20.27
C THR A 45 -6.02 -3.33 -19.98
N PHE A 46 -7.10 -3.30 -19.19
CA PHE A 46 -7.76 -2.04 -18.84
C PHE A 46 -6.81 -1.06 -18.14
N TYR A 47 -6.20 -1.49 -17.02
CA TYR A 47 -5.31 -0.61 -16.26
C TYR A 47 -3.98 -0.34 -16.97
N ARG A 48 -3.42 -1.31 -17.68
CA ARG A 48 -2.23 -1.11 -18.51
C ARG A 48 -2.48 -0.02 -19.55
N ASN A 49 -3.63 0.00 -20.21
CA ASN A 49 -3.95 1.01 -21.22
C ASN A 49 -4.12 2.40 -20.62
N ILE A 50 -4.75 2.53 -19.45
CA ILE A 50 -4.86 3.81 -18.74
C ILE A 50 -3.47 4.34 -18.37
N LEU A 51 -2.65 3.51 -17.74
CA LEU A 51 -1.30 3.90 -17.31
C LEU A 51 -0.39 4.18 -18.51
N GLN A 52 -0.49 3.38 -19.58
CA GLN A 52 0.26 3.62 -20.81
C GLN A 52 -0.11 4.95 -21.44
N ALA A 53 -1.41 5.27 -21.54
CA ALA A 53 -1.85 6.55 -22.10
C ALA A 53 -1.30 7.74 -21.29
N MET A 54 -1.25 7.62 -19.95
CA MET A 54 -0.58 8.63 -19.11
C MET A 54 0.91 8.77 -19.47
N ILE A 55 1.63 7.64 -19.56
CA ILE A 55 3.06 7.60 -19.88
C ILE A 55 3.34 8.23 -21.26
N ASP A 56 2.51 7.91 -22.27
CA ASP A 56 2.64 8.41 -23.63
C ASP A 56 2.48 9.94 -23.70
N GLU A 57 1.61 10.49 -22.85
CA GLU A 57 1.42 11.93 -22.64
C GLU A 57 2.48 12.56 -21.69
N ASN A 58 3.50 11.79 -21.32
CA ASN A 58 4.57 12.18 -20.40
C ASN A 58 4.05 12.68 -19.03
N VAL A 59 2.93 12.12 -18.58
CA VAL A 59 2.38 12.33 -17.24
C VAL A 59 2.38 11.01 -16.48
N LYS A 60 2.76 11.03 -15.21
CA LYS A 60 2.75 9.82 -14.36
C LYS A 60 2.15 10.17 -13.00
N PRO A 61 1.36 9.28 -12.39
CA PRO A 61 0.95 9.47 -11.01
C PRO A 61 2.17 9.40 -10.09
N ALA A 62 2.07 9.97 -8.89
CA ALA A 62 3.10 9.75 -7.87
C ALA A 62 3.18 8.27 -7.48
N ILE A 63 2.01 7.63 -7.42
CA ILE A 63 1.84 6.25 -6.98
C ILE A 63 0.49 5.70 -7.45
N VAL A 64 0.37 4.38 -7.54
CA VAL A 64 -0.92 3.68 -7.74
C VAL A 64 -1.28 2.88 -6.49
N LYS A 65 -2.58 2.64 -6.28
CA LYS A 65 -3.09 1.95 -5.09
C LYS A 65 -4.23 0.98 -5.43
N PRO A 66 -3.92 -0.26 -5.86
CA PRO A 66 -4.92 -1.31 -5.95
C PRO A 66 -5.45 -1.71 -4.56
N ASN A 67 -6.77 -1.81 -4.42
CA ASN A 67 -7.40 -2.42 -3.26
C ASN A 67 -7.53 -3.94 -3.43
N TYR A 68 -6.90 -4.69 -2.53
CA TYR A 68 -6.77 -6.13 -2.62
C TYR A 68 -8.10 -6.87 -2.79
N ALA A 69 -9.16 -6.37 -2.16
CA ALA A 69 -10.48 -7.02 -2.17
C ALA A 69 -11.06 -7.15 -3.59
N PHE A 70 -10.86 -6.14 -4.44
CA PHE A 70 -11.40 -6.14 -5.81
C PHE A 70 -10.72 -7.14 -6.73
N TYR A 71 -9.49 -7.55 -6.41
CA TYR A 71 -8.78 -8.60 -7.12
C TYR A 71 -9.06 -9.98 -6.53
N PHE A 72 -9.05 -10.07 -5.19
CA PHE A 72 -9.25 -11.33 -4.47
C PHE A 72 -10.61 -11.97 -4.74
N GLN A 73 -11.67 -11.18 -4.93
CA GLN A 73 -13.01 -11.70 -5.27
C GLN A 73 -13.04 -12.54 -6.56
N HIS A 74 -12.05 -12.39 -7.45
CA HIS A 74 -11.91 -13.15 -8.69
C HIS A 74 -10.92 -14.31 -8.60
N GLY A 75 -10.50 -14.69 -7.38
CA GLY A 75 -9.60 -15.81 -7.17
C GLY A 75 -8.24 -15.63 -7.85
N PHE A 76 -7.69 -16.72 -8.39
CA PHE A 76 -6.35 -16.70 -8.99
C PHE A 76 -6.23 -15.76 -10.19
N GLU A 77 -7.26 -15.63 -11.01
CA GLU A 77 -7.24 -14.76 -12.20
C GLU A 77 -7.09 -13.27 -11.80
N GLY A 78 -7.82 -12.84 -10.76
CA GLY A 78 -7.66 -11.49 -10.22
C GLY A 78 -6.27 -11.27 -9.60
N LEU A 79 -5.73 -12.26 -8.88
CA LEU A 79 -4.39 -12.15 -8.29
C LEU A 79 -3.27 -12.14 -9.34
N LYS A 80 -3.41 -12.90 -10.43
CA LYS A 80 -2.49 -12.85 -11.57
C LYS A 80 -2.55 -11.50 -12.29
N ALA A 81 -3.74 -10.94 -12.51
CA ALA A 81 -3.89 -9.59 -13.04
C ALA A 81 -3.16 -8.57 -12.17
N LEU A 82 -3.34 -8.63 -10.86
CA LEU A 82 -2.64 -7.75 -9.92
C LEU A 82 -1.12 -7.90 -10.03
N GLN A 83 -0.60 -9.12 -10.09
CA GLN A 83 0.84 -9.37 -10.24
C GLN A 83 1.39 -8.81 -11.56
N ARG A 84 0.64 -8.94 -12.67
CA ARG A 84 1.00 -8.34 -13.96
C ARG A 84 1.00 -6.81 -13.91
N ILE A 85 0.01 -6.20 -13.23
CA ILE A 85 -0.04 -4.74 -13.01
C ILE A 85 1.18 -4.27 -12.21
N VAL A 86 1.56 -4.98 -11.15
CA VAL A 86 2.77 -4.66 -10.37
C VAL A 86 4.01 -4.70 -11.25
N GLY A 87 4.16 -5.74 -12.08
CA GLY A 87 5.25 -5.84 -13.04
C GLY A 87 5.32 -4.64 -14.00
N PHE A 88 4.20 -4.31 -14.64
CA PHE A 88 4.11 -3.15 -15.55
C PHE A 88 4.43 -1.82 -14.85
N CYS A 89 3.96 -1.64 -13.60
CA CYS A 89 4.25 -0.44 -12.83
C CYS A 89 5.75 -0.30 -12.57
N HIS A 90 6.44 -1.38 -12.15
CA HIS A 90 7.88 -1.35 -11.93
C HIS A 90 8.69 -1.09 -13.19
N GLU A 91 8.32 -1.68 -14.33
CA GLU A 91 8.96 -1.42 -15.64
C GLU A 91 8.91 0.06 -16.04
N ASN A 92 7.91 0.79 -15.52
CA ASN A 92 7.67 2.20 -15.85
C ASN A 92 7.99 3.16 -14.69
N ASP A 93 8.71 2.69 -13.66
CA ASP A 93 9.08 3.44 -12.45
C ASP A 93 7.86 3.97 -11.66
N ILE A 94 6.69 3.34 -11.77
CA ILE A 94 5.48 3.74 -11.04
C ILE A 94 5.43 2.96 -9.71
N PRO A 95 5.53 3.63 -8.55
CA PRO A 95 5.38 2.95 -7.27
C PRO A 95 3.97 2.42 -7.06
N ILE A 96 3.82 1.39 -6.22
CA ILE A 96 2.53 0.75 -5.94
C ILE A 96 2.31 0.48 -4.44
N ILE A 97 1.16 0.90 -3.91
CA ILE A 97 0.69 0.58 -2.54
C ILE A 97 -0.42 -0.46 -2.64
N LEU A 98 -0.25 -1.62 -2.03
CA LEU A 98 -1.37 -2.54 -1.85
C LEU A 98 -2.27 -2.06 -0.71
N ASP A 99 -3.51 -1.70 -1.02
CA ASP A 99 -4.51 -1.41 0.00
C ASP A 99 -5.18 -2.71 0.47
N ALA A 100 -4.53 -3.40 1.42
CA ALA A 100 -4.96 -4.69 1.95
C ALA A 100 -5.51 -4.62 3.39
N LYS A 101 -5.17 -3.58 4.16
CA LYS A 101 -5.58 -3.37 5.56
C LYS A 101 -5.32 -4.60 6.45
N VAL A 102 -4.24 -5.33 6.17
CA VAL A 102 -3.88 -6.55 6.91
C VAL A 102 -3.62 -6.20 8.38
N GLY A 103 -3.94 -7.11 9.29
CA GLY A 103 -3.78 -6.88 10.72
C GLY A 103 -3.78 -8.21 11.46
N ASP A 104 -2.59 -8.75 11.69
CA ASP A 104 -2.37 -9.99 12.41
C ASP A 104 -1.06 -9.88 13.21
N ILE A 105 -0.69 -10.88 14.01
CA ILE A 105 0.49 -10.84 14.88
C ILE A 105 1.46 -11.98 14.56
N ASN A 106 2.73 -11.78 14.97
CA ASN A 106 3.76 -12.82 14.96
C ASN A 106 3.92 -13.51 13.58
N LYS A 107 3.88 -14.85 13.56
CA LYS A 107 4.13 -15.67 12.36
C LYS A 107 3.10 -15.43 11.25
N THR A 108 1.86 -15.09 11.59
CA THR A 108 0.83 -14.82 10.59
C THR A 108 1.10 -13.51 9.86
N ALA A 109 1.46 -12.45 10.60
CA ALA A 109 1.89 -11.20 10.00
C ALA A 109 3.18 -11.35 9.17
N GLN A 110 4.10 -12.24 9.57
CA GLN A 110 5.27 -12.58 8.73
C GLN A 110 4.86 -13.25 7.40
N ALA A 111 3.85 -14.13 7.42
CA ALA A 111 3.33 -14.74 6.19
C ALA A 111 2.71 -13.70 5.26
N TYR A 112 1.96 -12.74 5.82
CA TYR A 112 1.46 -11.59 5.06
C TYR A 112 2.59 -10.77 4.45
N ALA A 113 3.60 -10.38 5.23
CA ALA A 113 4.73 -9.58 4.75
C ALA A 113 5.45 -10.27 3.58
N LYS A 114 5.70 -11.58 3.67
CA LYS A 114 6.30 -12.38 2.57
C LYS A 114 5.42 -12.41 1.33
N GLY A 115 4.12 -12.71 1.48
CA GLY A 115 3.20 -12.74 0.34
C GLY A 115 3.12 -11.39 -0.39
N ILE A 116 3.12 -10.30 0.38
CA ILE A 116 3.01 -8.94 -0.13
C ILE A 116 4.33 -8.47 -0.79
N PHE A 117 5.46 -8.62 -0.11
CA PHE A 117 6.71 -8.02 -0.57
C PHE A 117 7.62 -8.95 -1.37
N ASP A 118 7.55 -10.28 -1.18
CA ASP A 118 8.39 -11.23 -1.92
C ASP A 118 7.68 -11.73 -3.18
N TRP A 119 6.41 -12.13 -3.05
CA TRP A 119 5.64 -12.72 -4.15
C TRP A 119 4.94 -11.66 -5.00
N LEU A 120 4.16 -10.77 -4.36
CA LEU A 120 3.46 -9.70 -5.08
C LEU A 120 4.39 -8.53 -5.42
N LYS A 121 5.44 -8.31 -4.61
CA LYS A 121 6.53 -7.35 -4.82
C LYS A 121 6.15 -5.87 -4.74
N VAL A 122 5.01 -5.52 -4.16
CA VAL A 122 4.58 -4.11 -4.04
C VAL A 122 5.59 -3.25 -3.26
N ASP A 123 5.55 -1.92 -3.44
CA ASP A 123 6.44 -1.01 -2.70
C ASP A 123 5.95 -0.75 -1.28
N ALA A 124 4.64 -0.76 -1.06
CA ALA A 124 4.06 -0.52 0.26
C ALA A 124 2.71 -1.21 0.48
N VAL A 125 2.24 -1.26 1.73
CA VAL A 125 0.96 -1.87 2.10
C VAL A 125 0.24 -1.12 3.21
N THR A 126 -1.10 -1.16 3.21
CA THR A 126 -1.92 -0.66 4.33
C THR A 126 -2.11 -1.73 5.42
N VAL A 127 -2.01 -1.32 6.69
CA VAL A 127 -2.07 -2.20 7.87
C VAL A 127 -3.04 -1.64 8.91
N ASN A 128 -3.88 -2.50 9.49
CA ASN A 128 -4.71 -2.17 10.63
C ASN A 128 -3.98 -2.52 11.94
N ALA A 129 -3.49 -1.50 12.65
CA ALA A 129 -2.70 -1.66 13.88
C ALA A 129 -3.56 -1.73 15.15
N TYR A 130 -4.83 -2.11 15.06
CA TYR A 130 -5.74 -2.20 16.22
C TYR A 130 -5.21 -3.11 17.34
N MET A 131 -4.56 -4.22 16.99
CA MET A 131 -3.98 -5.17 17.96
C MET A 131 -2.66 -4.68 18.58
N GLY A 132 -2.22 -3.46 18.24
CA GLY A 132 -1.01 -2.85 18.74
C GLY A 132 0.18 -2.93 17.78
N ARG A 133 1.34 -2.52 18.30
CA ARG A 133 2.61 -2.39 17.58
C ARG A 133 3.07 -3.70 16.91
N ASP A 134 2.82 -4.82 17.57
CA ASP A 134 3.32 -6.15 17.17
C ASP A 134 2.81 -6.57 15.79
N VAL A 135 1.73 -5.95 15.31
CA VAL A 135 1.21 -6.11 13.95
C VAL A 135 2.20 -5.60 12.89
N LEU A 136 2.97 -4.57 13.21
CA LEU A 136 3.86 -3.87 12.28
C LEU A 136 5.28 -4.41 12.28
N GLU A 137 5.73 -4.99 13.39
CA GLU A 137 7.11 -5.46 13.55
C GLU A 137 7.57 -6.42 12.44
N PRO A 138 6.72 -7.36 11.95
CA PRO A 138 7.08 -8.24 10.84
C PRO A 138 7.38 -7.52 9.51
N PHE A 139 6.92 -6.27 9.35
CA PHE A 139 7.15 -5.46 8.15
C PHE A 139 8.43 -4.61 8.25
N PHE A 140 9.01 -4.42 9.44
CA PHE A 140 10.20 -3.56 9.61
C PHE A 140 11.46 -4.01 8.85
N PRO A 141 11.76 -5.31 8.71
CA PRO A 141 12.87 -5.75 7.85
C PRO A 141 12.71 -5.25 6.41
N TYR A 142 11.50 -5.34 5.86
CA TYR A 142 11.19 -4.83 4.52
C TYR A 142 11.30 -3.31 4.43
N CYS A 143 10.90 -2.59 5.49
CA CYS A 143 11.08 -1.13 5.53
C CYS A 143 12.57 -0.73 5.45
N ARG A 144 13.47 -1.49 6.07
CA ARG A 144 14.94 -1.29 5.92
C ARG A 144 15.41 -1.50 4.49
N GLU A 145 14.72 -2.32 3.72
CA GLU A 145 14.99 -2.59 2.30
C GLU A 145 14.26 -1.61 1.36
N GLY A 146 13.68 -0.52 1.89
CA GLY A 146 13.04 0.51 1.11
C GLY A 146 11.55 0.25 0.81
N LYS A 147 10.88 -0.64 1.55
CA LYS A 147 9.42 -0.80 1.49
C LYS A 147 8.69 0.16 2.45
N GLY A 148 7.41 0.37 2.22
CA GLY A 148 6.55 1.26 3.01
C GLY A 148 5.40 0.55 3.71
N VAL A 149 4.93 1.13 4.81
CA VAL A 149 3.73 0.67 5.54
C VAL A 149 2.88 1.87 5.91
N TYR A 150 1.58 1.77 5.63
CA TYR A 150 0.58 2.77 5.98
C TYR A 150 -0.34 2.21 7.08
N GLY A 151 -0.12 2.65 8.32
CA GLY A 151 -1.03 2.31 9.42
C GLY A 151 -2.33 3.09 9.33
N LEU A 152 -3.47 2.40 9.50
CA LEU A 152 -4.78 3.06 9.54
C LEU A 152 -4.90 3.94 10.80
N LEU A 153 -5.36 5.18 10.60
CA LEU A 153 -5.59 6.15 11.68
C LEU A 153 -7.06 6.60 11.68
N LYS A 154 -7.43 7.44 10.72
CA LYS A 154 -8.79 7.96 10.54
C LYS A 154 -9.31 7.55 9.17
N THR A 155 -10.45 6.87 9.13
CA THR A 155 -11.10 6.43 7.89
C THR A 155 -12.31 7.31 7.55
N SER A 156 -12.78 7.25 6.31
CA SER A 156 -13.83 8.13 5.77
C SER A 156 -15.25 7.59 5.89
N ASN A 157 -15.43 6.35 6.37
CA ASN A 157 -16.76 5.76 6.53
C ASN A 157 -17.56 6.49 7.63
N GLU A 158 -18.88 6.52 7.46
CA GLU A 158 -19.82 7.22 8.36
C GLU A 158 -19.65 6.80 9.82
N SER A 159 -19.48 5.50 10.06
CA SER A 159 -19.29 4.92 11.40
C SER A 159 -17.86 5.03 11.96
N SER A 160 -16.92 5.70 11.27
CA SER A 160 -15.53 5.78 11.71
C SER A 160 -15.40 6.36 13.14
N GLY A 161 -16.28 7.29 13.50
CA GLY A 161 -16.29 7.94 14.81
C GLY A 161 -16.68 7.04 15.98
N GLU A 162 -17.34 5.90 15.75
CA GLU A 162 -17.78 4.98 16.82
C GLU A 162 -16.62 4.46 17.66
N LEU A 163 -15.46 4.24 17.03
CA LEU A 163 -14.23 3.82 17.71
C LEU A 163 -13.16 4.90 17.65
N GLN A 164 -12.93 5.48 16.48
CA GLN A 164 -11.73 6.29 16.23
C GLN A 164 -11.79 7.64 16.98
N ASP A 165 -12.99 8.18 17.18
CA ASP A 165 -13.20 9.48 17.85
C ASP A 165 -13.47 9.35 19.35
N LEU A 166 -13.48 8.14 19.92
CA LEU A 166 -13.57 7.93 21.36
C LEU A 166 -12.41 8.64 22.07
N GLU A 167 -12.70 9.27 23.19
CA GLU A 167 -11.71 9.95 24.03
C GLU A 167 -11.12 8.98 25.06
N LEU A 168 -9.80 8.98 25.15
CA LEU A 168 -9.05 8.33 26.22
C LEU A 168 -9.13 9.14 27.51
N LYS A 169 -8.65 8.57 28.62
CA LYS A 169 -8.66 9.23 29.94
C LYS A 169 -7.94 10.58 29.98
N ASP A 170 -6.98 10.81 29.08
CA ASP A 170 -6.23 12.06 28.95
C ASP A 170 -6.87 13.06 27.95
N GLY A 171 -8.07 12.75 27.44
CA GLY A 171 -8.80 13.56 26.46
C GLY A 171 -8.33 13.36 25.01
N LYS A 172 -7.35 12.50 24.75
CA LYS A 172 -6.87 12.23 23.39
C LYS A 172 -7.81 11.26 22.67
N LYS A 173 -8.10 11.51 21.40
CA LYS A 173 -8.88 10.58 20.56
C LYS A 173 -8.09 9.32 20.23
N VAL A 174 -8.77 8.18 20.14
CA VAL A 174 -8.15 6.88 19.82
C VAL A 174 -7.28 6.94 18.56
N TYR A 175 -7.73 7.58 17.48
CA TYR A 175 -6.92 7.67 16.25
C TYR A 175 -5.61 8.47 16.42
N LEU A 176 -5.59 9.45 17.32
CA LEU A 176 -4.37 10.22 17.65
C LEU A 176 -3.43 9.38 18.50
N ALA A 177 -3.96 8.59 19.44
CA ALA A 177 -3.14 7.67 20.21
C ALA A 177 -2.51 6.58 19.32
N ALA A 178 -3.26 6.08 18.31
CA ALA A 178 -2.71 5.20 17.29
C ALA A 178 -1.59 5.89 16.50
N ALA A 179 -1.76 7.16 16.13
CA ALA A 179 -0.73 7.94 15.43
C ALA A 179 0.56 8.07 16.26
N ASP A 180 0.45 8.31 17.57
CA ASP A 180 1.60 8.39 18.47
C ASP A 180 2.36 7.06 18.56
N ILE A 181 1.64 5.93 18.59
CA ILE A 181 2.25 4.59 18.57
C ILE A 181 3.05 4.41 17.28
N LEU A 182 2.46 4.75 16.12
CA LEU A 182 3.14 4.67 14.82
C LEU A 182 4.35 5.59 14.73
N ALA A 183 4.22 6.84 15.19
CA ALA A 183 5.32 7.80 15.19
C ALA A 183 6.47 7.36 16.11
N GLY A 184 6.14 6.81 17.29
CA GLY A 184 7.12 6.28 18.23
C GLY A 184 7.93 5.10 17.69
N ILE A 185 7.35 4.27 16.81
CA ILE A 185 8.07 3.23 16.06
C ILE A 185 9.13 3.86 15.15
N TYR A 186 8.74 4.86 14.37
CA TYR A 186 9.61 5.52 13.41
C TYR A 186 10.79 6.23 14.09
N SER A 187 10.55 6.90 15.22
CA SER A 187 11.58 7.67 15.94
C SER A 187 12.62 6.81 16.68
N LYS A 188 12.32 5.55 17.03
CA LYS A 188 13.18 4.71 17.89
C LYS A 188 14.34 4.01 17.17
N LYS A 189 14.65 4.32 15.90
CA LYS A 189 15.62 3.57 15.06
C LYS A 189 15.32 2.07 14.87
N GLU A 190 14.22 1.53 15.41
CA GLU A 190 13.81 0.14 15.21
C GLU A 190 13.53 -0.20 13.73
N VAL A 191 13.32 0.83 12.90
CA VAL A 191 13.14 0.74 11.44
C VAL A 191 14.43 1.04 10.67
N THR A 192 15.48 1.61 11.29
CA THR A 192 16.68 2.13 10.58
C THR A 192 18.02 1.57 11.06
N SER A 193 18.09 0.82 12.16
CA SER A 193 19.33 0.16 12.60
C SER A 193 19.27 -1.34 12.36
N GLY A 194 20.05 -1.82 11.39
CA GLY A 194 20.51 -3.20 11.37
C GLY A 194 21.39 -3.45 12.60
N SER A 195 21.13 -4.56 13.29
CA SER A 195 22.15 -5.20 14.14
C SER A 195 22.93 -6.17 13.26
#